data_AF-A0A972H959-F1
#
_entry.id   AF-A0A972H959-F1
#
_cell.length_a   1.000
_cell.length_b   1.000
_cell.length_c   1.000
_cell.angle_alpha   90.00
_cell.angle_beta   90.00
_cell.angle_gamma   90.00
#
_symmetry.space_group_name_H-M   'P 1'
#
loop_
_entity.id
_entity.type
_entity.pdbx_description
1 polymer ?
#
loop_
_entity_poly.entity_id
_entity_poly.type
_entity_poly.pdbx_seq_one_letter_code
_entity_poly.pdbx_strand_id
1 'polypeptide(L)'
;MRTSSFLFLLFVAMPIAEIALFLRVSESVGWGSTILFVIMTALIGAALVSRQSRGAWRKVQATFAQGEIPTKEITHGGMILVSGALLVTPGFITDTIGFLLLVPGVREVLRRLGARMLKNRFEVRTIGGPFAQPGNPFGGVRPEDESDGGPPDVIDL
;
A
#
# COMPACT_ATOMS: atom_id res chain seq x y z
N MET A 1 20.17 -20.45 -5.79
CA MET A 1 21.45 -19.78 -5.46
C MET A 1 21.74 -18.53 -6.31
N ARG A 2 21.12 -18.32 -7.48
CA ARG A 2 21.46 -17.19 -8.37
C ARG A 2 20.97 -15.80 -7.90
N THR A 3 19.81 -15.71 -7.25
CA THR A 3 19.18 -14.43 -6.88
C THR A 3 19.65 -13.89 -5.52
N SER A 4 19.99 -14.78 -4.59
CA SER A 4 20.42 -14.42 -3.23
C SER A 4 21.77 -13.71 -3.23
N SER A 5 22.71 -14.15 -4.08
CA SER A 5 24.02 -13.51 -4.24
C SER A 5 23.92 -12.11 -4.88
N PHE A 6 22.91 -11.89 -5.73
CA PHE A 6 22.68 -10.59 -6.35
C PHE A 6 22.22 -9.53 -5.33
N LEU A 7 21.29 -9.89 -4.43
CA LEU A 7 20.86 -8.99 -3.35
C LEU A 7 22.01 -8.62 -2.41
N PHE A 8 22.86 -9.59 -2.07
CA PHE A 8 24.04 -9.34 -1.25
C PHE A 8 25.03 -8.40 -1.94
N LEU A 9 25.31 -8.62 -3.23
CA LEU A 9 26.19 -7.74 -4.01
C LEU A 9 25.64 -6.31 -4.08
N LEU A 10 24.33 -6.16 -4.32
CA LEU A 10 23.67 -4.85 -4.35
C LEU A 10 23.76 -4.14 -3.00
N PHE A 11 23.54 -4.87 -1.90
CA PHE A 11 23.63 -4.35 -0.54
C PHE A 11 25.04 -3.87 -0.18
N VAL A 12 26.10 -4.50 -0.69
CA VAL A 12 27.49 -4.07 -0.47
C VAL A 12 27.90 -2.96 -1.44
N ALA A 13 27.55 -3.08 -2.71
CA ALA A 13 27.93 -2.12 -3.74
C ALA A 13 27.29 -0.74 -3.54
N MET A 14 26.06 -0.71 -3.04
CA MET A 14 25.30 0.53 -2.89
C MET A 14 25.92 1.49 -1.85
N PRO A 15 26.25 1.07 -0.61
CA PRO A 15 26.99 1.91 0.34
C PRO A 15 28.36 2.36 -0.17
N ILE A 16 29.08 1.51 -0.90
CA ILE A 16 30.38 1.87 -1.49
C ILE A 16 30.19 2.99 -2.52
N ALA A 17 29.18 2.88 -3.37
CA ALA A 17 28.85 3.92 -4.34
C ALA A 17 28.47 5.25 -3.67
N GLU A 18 27.73 5.20 -2.56
CA GLU A 18 27.37 6.39 -1.77
C GLU A 18 28.59 7.07 -1.17
N ILE A 19 29.52 6.32 -0.59
CA ILE A 19 30.77 6.87 -0.03
C ILE A 19 31.60 7.51 -1.15
N ALA A 20 31.72 6.84 -2.31
CA ALA A 20 32.46 7.36 -3.45
C ALA A 20 31.86 8.67 -4.00
N LEU A 21 30.52 8.76 -4.05
CA LEU A 21 29.82 9.96 -4.50
C LEU A 21 29.96 11.10 -3.49
N PHE A 22 29.81 10.81 -2.19
CA PHE A 22 30.03 11.79 -1.11
C PHE A 22 31.42 12.38 -1.17
N LEU A 23 32.46 11.54 -1.32
CA LEU A 23 33.84 11.99 -1.47
C LEU A 23 33.99 12.93 -2.68
N ARG A 24 33.48 12.52 -3.84
CA ARG A 24 33.59 13.31 -5.08
C ARG A 24 32.90 14.66 -5.00
N VAL A 25 31.72 14.73 -4.37
CA VAL A 25 31.00 16.00 -4.14
C VAL A 25 31.72 16.84 -3.10
N SER A 26 32.26 16.22 -2.04
CA SER A 26 32.99 16.92 -0.99
C SER A 26 34.30 17.54 -1.47
N GLU A 27 34.97 16.92 -2.44
CA GLU A 27 36.15 17.48 -3.10
C GLU A 27 35.81 18.68 -3.98
N SER A 28 34.67 18.67 -4.67
CA SER A 28 34.28 19.78 -5.56
C SER A 28 33.62 20.96 -4.85
N VAL A 29 32.83 20.70 -3.81
CA VAL A 29 32.01 21.72 -3.13
C VAL A 29 32.61 22.12 -1.77
N GLY A 30 33.51 21.30 -1.23
CA GLY A 30 34.05 21.44 0.12
C GLY A 30 33.24 20.64 1.15
N TRP A 31 33.96 20.13 2.17
CA TRP A 31 33.40 19.24 3.19
C TRP A 31 32.26 19.89 4.00
N GLY A 32 32.42 21.16 4.40
CA GLY A 32 31.44 21.88 5.23
C GLY A 32 30.10 22.06 4.52
N SER A 33 30.13 22.53 3.27
CA SER A 33 28.94 22.69 2.43
C SER A 33 28.27 21.34 2.13
N THR A 34 29.05 20.28 1.92
CA THR A 34 28.52 18.93 1.64
C THR A 34 27.77 18.36 2.85
N ILE A 35 28.32 18.54 4.06
CA ILE A 35 27.64 18.16 5.31
C ILE A 35 26.35 18.96 5.47
N LEU A 36 26.37 20.27 5.21
CA LEU A 36 25.18 21.11 5.28
C LEU A 36 24.09 20.65 4.31
N PHE A 37 24.47 20.29 3.08
CA PHE A 37 23.54 19.72 2.09
C PHE A 37 22.91 18.42 2.57
N VAL A 38 23.69 17.50 3.11
CA VAL A 38 23.20 16.24 3.65
C VAL A 38 22.24 16.45 4.82
N ILE A 39 22.58 17.37 5.74
CA ILE A 39 21.68 17.73 6.85
C ILE A 39 20.39 18.33 6.32
N MET A 40 20.46 19.21 5.32
CA MET A 40 19.28 19.82 4.69
C MET A 40 18.39 18.78 4.01
N THR A 41 18.95 17.85 3.23
CA THR A 41 18.16 16.79 2.57
C THR A 41 17.52 15.86 3.59
N ALA A 42 18.25 15.47 4.65
CA ALA A 42 17.72 14.67 5.75
C ALA A 42 16.56 15.38 6.48
N LEU A 43 16.69 16.67 6.79
CA LEU A 43 15.64 17.46 7.43
C LEU A 43 14.39 17.58 6.54
N ILE A 44 14.57 17.86 5.25
CA ILE A 44 13.46 17.94 4.28
C ILE A 44 12.77 16.58 4.16
N GLY A 45 13.53 15.49 4.04
CA GLY A 45 13.02 14.13 3.97
C GLY A 45 12.22 13.75 5.19
N ALA A 46 12.79 13.95 6.38
CA ALA A 46 12.13 13.70 7.66
C ALA A 46 10.85 14.53 7.83
N ALA A 47 10.87 15.81 7.43
CA ALA A 47 9.70 16.68 7.48
C ALA A 47 8.59 16.18 6.54
N LEU A 48 8.94 15.72 5.34
CA LEU A 48 7.99 15.25 4.33
C LEU A 48 7.35 13.92 4.74
N VAL A 49 8.14 13.00 5.29
CA VAL A 49 7.67 11.73 5.88
C VAL A 49 6.74 12.01 7.07
N SER A 50 7.12 12.90 7.98
CA SER A 50 6.33 13.26 9.17
C SER A 50 4.98 13.92 8.85
N ARG A 51 4.86 14.58 7.68
CA ARG A 51 3.60 15.13 7.19
C ARG A 51 2.66 14.03 6.67
N GLN A 52 3.19 13.03 5.97
CA GLN A 52 2.39 11.96 5.37
C GLN A 52 2.06 10.83 6.37
N SER A 53 2.96 10.56 7.32
CA SER A 53 2.80 9.48 8.30
C SER A 53 1.57 9.70 9.20
N ARG A 54 1.35 10.93 9.67
CA ARG A 54 0.20 11.29 10.52
C ARG A 54 -1.14 11.09 9.80
N GLY A 55 -1.22 11.46 8.53
CA GLY A 55 -2.43 11.29 7.72
C GLY A 55 -2.72 9.82 7.40
N ALA A 56 -1.68 9.03 7.12
CA ALA A 56 -1.80 7.59 6.90
C ALA A 56 -2.27 6.86 8.16
N TRP A 57 -1.68 7.15 9.31
CA TRP A 57 -2.03 6.54 10.59
C TRP A 57 -3.50 6.79 10.97
N ARG A 58 -3.98 8.03 10.76
CA ARG A 58 -5.38 8.39 11.05
C ARG A 58 -6.38 7.63 10.19
N LYS A 59 -6.03 7.34 8.93
CA LYS A 59 -6.87 6.52 8.03
C LYS A 59 -6.87 5.05 8.43
N VAL A 60 -5.70 4.50 8.77
CA VAL A 60 -5.59 3.13 9.31
C VAL A 60 -6.47 2.97 10.54
N GLN A 61 -6.39 3.89 11.51
CA GLN A 61 -7.21 3.86 12.72
C GLN A 61 -8.72 3.93 12.43
N ALA A 62 -9.13 4.80 11.49
CA ALA A 62 -10.52 4.98 11.11
C ALA A 62 -11.13 3.75 10.42
N THR A 63 -10.37 3.09 9.55
CA THR A 63 -10.83 1.88 8.85
C THR A 63 -10.86 0.66 9.79
N PHE A 64 -9.91 0.55 10.72
CA PHE A 64 -9.99 -0.47 11.78
C PHE A 64 -11.21 -0.28 12.68
N ALA A 65 -11.58 0.98 12.99
CA ALA A 65 -12.77 1.28 13.78
C ALA A 65 -14.09 0.92 13.05
N GLN A 66 -14.05 0.73 11.73
CA GLN A 66 -15.19 0.29 10.91
C GLN A 66 -15.27 -1.24 10.77
N GLY A 67 -14.34 -2.00 11.37
CA GLY A 67 -14.31 -3.46 11.30
C GLY A 67 -13.78 -4.03 9.97
N GLU A 68 -13.26 -3.18 9.08
CA GLU A 68 -12.65 -3.58 7.81
C GLU A 68 -11.13 -3.70 7.94
N ILE A 69 -10.50 -4.59 7.15
CA ILE A 69 -9.03 -4.73 7.11
C ILE A 69 -8.45 -3.67 6.15
N PRO A 70 -7.70 -2.67 6.64
CA PRO A 70 -7.20 -1.54 5.84
C PRO A 70 -5.99 -1.90 4.96
N THR A 71 -6.17 -2.82 4.03
CA THR A 71 -5.08 -3.35 3.18
C THR A 71 -4.38 -2.23 2.39
N LYS A 72 -5.14 -1.24 1.91
CA LYS A 72 -4.64 -0.12 1.12
C LYS A 72 -3.85 0.88 1.97
N GLU A 73 -4.36 1.19 3.16
CA GLU A 73 -3.77 2.15 4.08
C GLU A 73 -2.53 1.57 4.76
N ILE A 74 -2.52 0.26 5.07
CA ILE A 74 -1.32 -0.44 5.57
C ILE A 74 -0.21 -0.43 4.52
N THR A 75 -0.52 -0.71 3.26
CA THR A 75 0.47 -0.66 2.17
C THR A 75 1.03 0.76 1.99
N HIS A 76 0.16 1.76 2.05
CA HIS A 76 0.55 3.16 1.94
C HIS A 76 1.39 3.63 3.14
N GLY A 77 1.00 3.25 4.36
CA GLY A 77 1.75 3.51 5.58
C GLY A 77 3.13 2.83 5.58
N GLY A 78 3.19 1.58 5.13
CA GLY A 78 4.44 0.84 4.94
C GLY A 78 5.38 1.50 3.95
N MET A 79 4.87 2.01 2.82
CA MET A 79 5.69 2.77 1.85
C MET A 79 6.26 4.06 2.46
N ILE A 80 5.52 4.76 3.33
CA ILE A 80 6.00 5.95 4.03
C ILE A 80 7.11 5.59 5.03
N LEU A 81 6.95 4.49 5.77
CA LEU A 81 7.96 4.02 6.72
C LEU A 81 9.24 3.58 6.03
N VAL A 82 9.13 2.81 4.94
CA VAL A 82 10.30 2.38 4.15
C VAL A 82 11.01 3.58 3.50
N SER A 83 10.26 4.54 2.95
CA SER A 83 10.83 5.78 2.42
C SER A 83 11.55 6.58 3.52
N GLY A 84 10.95 6.69 4.72
CA GLY A 84 11.59 7.33 5.87
C GLY A 84 12.85 6.62 6.35
N ALA A 85 12.84 5.28 6.43
CA ALA A 85 14.03 4.51 6.79
C ALA A 85 15.16 4.67 5.77
N LEU A 86 14.84 4.76 4.47
CA LEU A 86 15.81 5.01 3.40
C LEU A 86 16.42 6.43 3.47
N LEU A 87 15.64 7.44 3.87
CA LEU A 87 16.09 8.83 4.07
C LEU A 87 16.95 9.03 5.35
N VAL A 88 16.92 8.09 6.29
CA VAL A 88 17.72 8.14 7.52
C VAL A 88 19.18 7.74 7.27
N THR A 89 19.44 6.90 6.26
CA THR A 89 20.79 6.64 5.75
C THR A 89 21.15 7.75 4.75
N PRO A 90 21.98 8.74 5.12
CA PRO A 90 22.31 9.84 4.23
C PRO A 90 23.19 9.32 3.08
N GLY A 91 22.55 9.01 1.97
CA GLY A 91 23.17 8.58 0.74
C GLY A 91 22.48 9.32 -0.39
N PHE A 92 23.17 10.18 -1.11
CA PHE A 92 22.60 11.01 -2.19
C PHE A 92 21.72 10.21 -3.17
N ILE A 93 22.09 8.96 -3.47
CA ILE A 93 21.31 8.07 -4.35
C ILE A 93 20.08 7.57 -3.62
N THR A 94 20.26 7.13 -2.37
CA THR A 94 19.22 6.62 -1.48
C THR A 94 18.17 7.67 -1.15
N ASP A 95 18.57 8.93 -0.93
CA ASP A 95 17.72 10.09 -0.72
C ASP A 95 16.91 10.39 -1.98
N THR A 96 17.53 10.36 -3.16
CA THR A 96 16.81 10.60 -4.44
C THR A 96 15.74 9.53 -4.68
N ILE A 97 16.07 8.25 -4.45
CA ILE A 97 15.12 7.14 -4.55
C ILE A 97 14.05 7.23 -3.47
N GLY A 98 14.43 7.57 -2.24
CA GLY A 98 13.55 7.75 -1.08
C GLY A 98 12.54 8.87 -1.31
N PHE A 99 12.98 10.02 -1.84
CA PHE A 99 12.12 11.12 -2.27
C PHE A 99 11.22 10.70 -3.43
N LEU A 100 11.74 9.99 -4.44
CA LEU A 100 10.96 9.54 -5.59
C LEU A 100 9.82 8.60 -5.15
N LEU A 101 10.06 7.68 -4.22
CA LEU A 101 9.00 6.84 -3.63
C LEU A 101 7.97 7.64 -2.81
N LEU A 102 8.34 8.81 -2.31
CA LEU A 102 7.45 9.66 -1.56
C LEU A 102 6.48 10.44 -2.46
N VAL A 103 6.78 10.58 -3.76
CA VAL A 103 5.92 11.24 -4.74
C VAL A 103 4.67 10.38 -5.01
N PRO A 104 3.44 10.93 -4.85
CA PRO A 104 2.20 10.17 -5.00
C PRO A 104 2.00 9.58 -6.42
N GLY A 105 2.50 10.25 -7.46
CA GLY A 105 2.48 9.74 -8.83
C GLY A 105 3.32 8.47 -9.01
N VAL A 106 4.49 8.41 -8.38
CA VAL A 106 5.38 7.24 -8.44
C VAL A 106 4.77 6.06 -7.67
N ARG A 107 4.08 6.32 -6.54
CA ARG A 107 3.37 5.27 -5.79
C ARG A 107 2.29 4.59 -6.61
N GLU A 108 1.51 5.34 -7.38
CA GLU A 108 0.44 4.75 -8.19
C GLU A 108 1.00 3.90 -9.33
N VAL A 109 2.13 4.32 -9.93
CA VAL A 109 2.84 3.55 -10.95
C VAL A 109 3.42 2.26 -10.37
N LEU A 110 4.11 2.33 -9.23
CA LEU A 110 4.65 1.15 -8.53
C LEU A 110 3.53 0.19 -8.09
N ARG A 111 2.40 0.71 -7.60
CA ARG A 111 1.24 -0.11 -7.24
C ARG A 111 0.70 -0.89 -8.44
N ARG A 112 0.58 -0.24 -9.60
CA ARG A 112 0.10 -0.88 -10.83
C ARG A 112 1.09 -1.94 -11.34
N LEU A 113 2.38 -1.66 -11.30
CA LEU A 113 3.44 -2.62 -11.67
C LEU A 113 3.47 -3.81 -10.71
N GLY A 114 3.45 -3.55 -9.41
CA GLY A 114 3.40 -4.58 -8.37
C GLY A 114 2.15 -5.46 -8.48
N ALA A 115 0.97 -4.87 -8.69
CA ALA A 115 -0.27 -5.61 -8.88
C ALA A 115 -0.24 -6.50 -10.14
N ARG A 116 0.41 -6.05 -11.23
CA ARG A 116 0.60 -6.85 -12.45
C ARG A 116 1.57 -8.01 -12.24
N MET A 117 2.68 -7.77 -11.54
CA MET A 117 3.65 -8.83 -11.22
C MET A 117 3.11 -9.85 -10.22
N LEU A 118 2.30 -9.40 -9.26
CA LEU A 118 1.66 -10.27 -8.27
C LEU A 118 0.55 -11.12 -8.90
N LYS A 119 -0.24 -10.57 -9.84
CA LYS A 119 -1.21 -11.36 -10.64
C LYS A 119 -0.57 -12.52 -11.40
N ASN A 120 0.67 -12.35 -11.87
CA ASN A 120 1.38 -13.40 -12.60
C ASN A 120 2.06 -14.45 -11.69
N ARG A 121 2.09 -14.25 -10.37
CA ARG A 121 2.70 -15.16 -9.40
C ARG A 121 1.71 -15.73 -8.38
N PHE A 122 0.58 -15.06 -8.21
CA PHE A 122 -0.54 -15.46 -7.39
C PHE A 122 -1.79 -15.47 -8.29
N GLU A 123 -1.84 -16.45 -9.20
CA GLU A 123 -3.06 -17.27 -9.22
C GLU A 123 -3.14 -17.83 -7.80
N VAL A 124 -3.80 -17.05 -6.94
CA VAL A 124 -4.18 -17.49 -5.62
C VAL A 124 -4.90 -18.79 -5.91
N ARG A 125 -4.27 -19.92 -5.57
CA ARG A 125 -5.02 -21.10 -5.13
C ARG A 125 -5.85 -20.56 -3.98
N THR A 126 -7.00 -20.02 -4.33
CA THR A 126 -8.10 -19.77 -3.44
C THR A 126 -8.33 -21.14 -2.87
N ILE A 127 -7.82 -21.38 -1.67
CA ILE A 127 -8.37 -22.42 -0.80
C ILE A 127 -9.76 -21.88 -0.41
N GLY A 128 -10.64 -21.77 -1.40
CA GLY A 128 -12.06 -21.61 -1.28
C GLY A 128 -12.60 -22.98 -1.57
N GLY A 129 -12.83 -23.74 -0.50
CA GLY A 129 -13.57 -24.99 -0.58
C GLY A 129 -14.94 -24.73 -1.25
N PRO A 130 -15.47 -25.72 -1.98
CA PRO A 130 -16.67 -25.54 -2.80
C PRO A 130 -17.95 -25.61 -1.95
N PHE A 131 -18.25 -24.57 -1.17
CA PHE A 131 -19.55 -24.44 -0.50
C PHE A 131 -19.95 -22.98 -0.31
N ALA A 132 -20.79 -22.47 -1.22
CA ALA A 132 -21.84 -21.48 -0.94
C ALA A 132 -22.59 -21.13 -2.24
N GLN A 133 -23.49 -22.01 -2.67
CA GLN A 133 -24.60 -21.64 -3.54
C GLN A 133 -25.88 -21.80 -2.72
N PRO A 134 -26.46 -20.73 -2.15
CA PRO A 134 -27.86 -20.78 -1.73
C PRO A 134 -28.69 -20.68 -3.01
N GLY A 135 -29.27 -21.81 -3.42
CA GLY A 135 -30.21 -21.87 -4.53
C GLY A 135 -31.46 -21.06 -4.19
N ASN A 136 -31.87 -20.22 -5.13
CA ASN A 136 -33.18 -19.56 -5.15
C ASN A 136 -34.21 -20.60 -5.62
N PRO A 137 -35.10 -21.13 -4.76
CA PRO A 137 -36.09 -22.09 -5.18
C PRO A 137 -37.41 -21.33 -5.39
N PHE A 138 -37.64 -20.82 -6.61
CA PHE A 138 -38.93 -20.28 -7.06
C PHE A 138 -39.22 -18.82 -6.68
N GLY A 139 -38.68 -17.92 -7.49
CA GLY A 139 -39.33 -16.64 -7.75
C GLY A 139 -40.30 -16.78 -8.92
N GLY A 140 -41.57 -16.44 -8.68
CA GLY A 140 -42.47 -15.87 -9.68
C GLY A 140 -43.77 -16.64 -9.94
N VAL A 141 -44.88 -16.22 -9.31
CA VAL A 141 -46.11 -15.75 -9.97
C VAL A 141 -46.88 -14.81 -9.02
N ARG A 142 -47.09 -13.56 -9.43
CA ARG A 142 -48.27 -12.70 -9.16
C ARG A 142 -48.53 -12.02 -10.50
N PRO A 143 -49.77 -11.88 -11.01
CA PRO A 143 -50.95 -11.33 -10.33
C PRO A 143 -52.20 -12.23 -10.58
N GLU A 144 -53.43 -12.02 -10.12
CA GLU A 144 -54.36 -10.89 -10.28
C GLU A 144 -55.53 -11.02 -9.29
N ASP A 145 -56.19 -9.90 -9.05
CA ASP A 145 -57.45 -9.74 -8.32
C ASP A 145 -58.56 -10.67 -8.83
N GLU A 146 -59.36 -11.24 -7.92
CA GLU A 146 -60.76 -11.54 -8.20
C GLU A 146 -61.57 -11.33 -6.92
N SER A 147 -62.20 -10.17 -6.88
CA SER A 147 -63.36 -9.84 -6.07
C SER A 147 -64.43 -10.93 -6.17
N ASP A 148 -64.85 -11.55 -5.06
CA ASP A 148 -66.28 -11.74 -4.81
C ASP A 148 -66.58 -12.14 -3.36
N GLY A 149 -67.69 -11.64 -2.83
CA GLY A 149 -68.16 -11.82 -1.46
C GLY A 149 -68.92 -13.13 -1.20
N GLY A 150 -69.00 -13.47 0.08
CA GLY A 150 -69.89 -14.51 0.61
C GLY A 150 -69.90 -14.44 2.14
N PRO A 151 -71.07 -14.43 2.82
CA PRO A 151 -71.18 -14.01 4.21
C PRO A 151 -70.54 -15.02 5.20
N PRO A 152 -70.23 -14.60 6.43
CA PRO A 152 -69.81 -15.51 7.48
C PRO A 152 -71.00 -16.39 7.90
N ASP A 153 -70.97 -17.67 7.55
CA ASP A 153 -71.95 -18.62 8.06
C ASP A 153 -71.73 -18.88 9.56
N VAL A 154 -72.85 -18.85 10.24
CA VAL A 154 -73.10 -18.81 11.67
C VAL A 154 -73.41 -20.24 12.14
N ILE A 155 -72.81 -20.66 13.27
CA ILE A 155 -73.24 -21.69 14.26
C ILE A 155 -73.74 -23.05 13.75
N ASP A 156 -73.12 -24.13 14.26
CA ASP A 156 -73.72 -25.39 14.76
C ASP A 156 -72.55 -26.37 15.03
N LEU A 157 -72.29 -27.03 16.17
CA LEU A 157 -73.00 -27.42 17.39
C LEU A 157 -71.96 -27.59 18.52
#